data_AF-A0A8H7ZBE0-F1
#
_entry.id   AF-A0A8H7ZBE0-F1
#
_cell.length_a   1.000
_cell.length_b   1.000
_cell.length_c   1.000
_cell.angle_alpha   90.00
_cell.angle_beta   90.00
_cell.angle_gamma   90.00
#
_symmetry.space_group_name_H-M   'P 1'
#
loop_
_entity.id
_entity.type
_entity.pdbx_description
1 polymer ?
#
loop_
_entity_poly.entity_id
_entity_poly.type
_entity_poly.pdbx_seq_one_letter_code
_entity_poly.pdbx_strand_id
1 'polypeptide(L)'
;MASLLPTVHLPVPVLLHALGLFSLGMYLTFTKVPSALGIAVTGLGLSYLLTSYVPIEQNQFLHASVPVRIILATLAAARLPTAPQAERKNLIILILYDFLGGVMVGYILGQWNGRLPGY
;
A
#
# COMPACT_ATOMS: atom_id res chain seq x y z
N MET A 1 6.23 -13.60 11.58
CA MET A 1 7.35 -13.44 10.63
C MET A 1 8.36 -12.51 11.29
N ALA A 2 9.60 -12.94 11.49
CA ALA A 2 10.61 -12.13 12.17
C ALA A 2 11.06 -10.96 11.29
N SER A 3 11.23 -9.79 11.90
CA SER A 3 11.85 -8.64 11.23
C SER A 3 13.36 -8.83 11.10
N LEU A 4 13.92 -8.38 9.98
CA LEU A 4 15.36 -8.40 9.70
C LEU A 4 16.15 -7.34 10.49
N LEU A 5 15.48 -6.32 11.03
CA LEU A 5 16.09 -5.26 11.82
C LEU A 5 15.35 -5.16 13.16
N PRO A 6 16.05 -5.18 14.31
CA PRO A 6 15.41 -5.25 15.63
C PRO A 6 14.49 -4.05 15.96
N THR A 7 14.60 -2.96 15.21
CA THR A 7 13.78 -1.74 15.36
C THR A 7 12.67 -1.59 14.32
N VAL A 8 12.60 -2.50 13.34
CA VAL A 8 11.55 -2.53 12.33
C VAL A 8 10.60 -3.65 12.70
N HIS A 9 9.31 -3.41 12.77
CA HIS A 9 8.30 -4.43 13.09
C HIS A 9 7.50 -4.87 11.85
N LEU A 10 7.74 -4.26 10.69
CA LEU A 10 7.04 -4.67 9.47
C LEU A 10 7.50 -6.05 8.96
N PRO A 11 6.57 -6.91 8.50
CA PRO A 11 6.92 -8.11 7.75
C PRO A 11 7.72 -7.76 6.50
N VAL A 12 8.69 -8.61 6.13
CA VAL A 12 9.57 -8.38 4.97
C VAL A 12 8.81 -7.99 3.68
N PRO A 13 7.70 -8.65 3.30
CA PRO A 13 6.95 -8.26 2.11
C PRO A 13 6.39 -6.84 2.18
N VAL A 14 5.93 -6.41 3.36
CA VAL A 14 5.36 -5.07 3.60
C VAL A 14 6.47 -4.02 3.62
N LEU A 15 7.64 -4.35 4.17
CA LEU A 15 8.81 -3.47 4.15
C LEU A 15 9.32 -3.23 2.72
N LEU A 16 9.45 -4.29 1.91
CA LEU A 16 9.84 -4.16 0.50
C LEU A 16 8.83 -3.33 -0.29
N HIS A 17 7.54 -3.55 -0.04
CA HIS A 17 6.46 -2.74 -0.60
C HIS A 17 6.60 -1.26 -0.24
N ALA A 18 6.86 -0.94 1.03
CA ALA A 18 7.03 0.43 1.53
C ALA A 18 8.23 1.14 0.87
N LEU A 19 9.37 0.45 0.77
CA LEU A 19 10.56 0.95 0.08
C LEU A 19 10.27 1.19 -1.41
N GLY A 20 9.59 0.24 -2.05
CA GLY A 20 9.18 0.35 -3.45
C GLY A 20 8.28 1.57 -3.71
N LEU A 21 7.26 1.78 -2.86
CA LEU A 21 6.40 2.97 -2.95
C LEU A 21 7.19 4.26 -2.76
N PHE A 22 8.07 4.32 -1.76
CA PHE A 22 8.88 5.51 -1.52
C PHE A 22 9.77 5.84 -2.73
N SER A 23 10.51 4.85 -3.25
CA SER A 23 11.36 5.04 -4.42
C SER A 23 10.57 5.40 -5.68
N LEU A 24 9.43 4.74 -5.92
CA LEU A 24 8.56 5.04 -7.05
C LEU A 24 7.97 6.44 -6.95
N GLY A 25 7.49 6.83 -5.77
CA GLY A 25 6.93 8.16 -5.52
C GLY A 25 7.95 9.26 -5.78
N MET A 26 9.18 9.08 -5.25
CA MET A 26 10.28 10.01 -5.51
C MET A 26 10.59 10.10 -7.00
N TYR A 27 10.69 8.96 -7.70
CA TYR A 27 10.90 8.95 -9.15
C TYR A 27 9.80 9.70 -9.90
N LEU A 28 8.52 9.42 -9.61
CA LEU A 28 7.39 10.06 -10.27
C LEU A 28 7.33 11.57 -10.00
N THR A 29 7.67 12.01 -8.79
CA THR A 29 7.68 13.43 -8.38
C THR A 29 8.59 14.26 -9.27
N PHE A 30 9.74 13.71 -9.67
CA PHE A 30 10.74 14.44 -10.45
C PHE A 30 10.74 14.12 -11.95
N THR A 31 9.99 13.11 -12.40
CA THR A 31 10.02 12.66 -13.82
C THR A 31 8.68 12.72 -14.54
N LYS A 32 7.55 12.87 -13.82
CA LYS A 32 6.21 12.86 -14.41
C LYS A 32 5.40 14.08 -13.96
N VAL A 33 4.52 14.53 -14.85
CA VAL A 33 3.54 15.59 -14.59
C VAL A 33 2.14 14.97 -14.66
N PRO A 34 1.24 15.27 -13.70
CA PRO A 34 1.43 16.16 -12.56
C PRO A 34 2.22 15.51 -11.40
N SER A 35 3.06 16.30 -10.73
CA SER A 35 3.90 15.86 -9.60
C SER A 35 3.10 15.41 -8.38
N ALA A 36 1.84 15.83 -8.27
CA ALA A 36 0.94 15.48 -7.17
C ALA A 36 0.82 13.96 -6.95
N LEU A 37 0.80 13.16 -8.02
CA LEU A 37 0.78 11.70 -7.90
C LEU A 37 2.05 11.17 -7.23
N GLY A 38 3.22 11.67 -7.64
CA GLY A 38 4.50 11.28 -7.06
C GLY A 38 4.59 11.64 -5.57
N ILE A 39 4.12 12.84 -5.20
CA ILE A 39 4.08 13.29 -3.81
C ILE A 39 3.16 12.38 -2.98
N ALA A 40 1.97 12.05 -3.49
CA ALA A 40 1.04 11.16 -2.82
C ALA A 40 1.61 9.75 -2.61
N VAL A 41 2.23 9.18 -3.64
CA VAL A 41 2.87 7.84 -3.57
C VAL A 41 4.06 7.84 -2.60
N THR A 42 4.85 8.91 -2.59
CA THR A 42 5.95 9.10 -1.63
C THR A 42 5.41 9.14 -0.20
N GLY A 43 4.35 9.92 0.02
CA GLY A 43 3.67 10.03 1.32
C GLY A 43 3.19 8.67 1.82
N LEU A 44 2.56 7.86 0.96
CA LEU A 44 2.12 6.51 1.31
C LEU A 44 3.31 5.61 1.72
N GLY A 45 4.40 5.60 0.95
CA GLY A 45 5.60 4.84 1.29
C GLY A 45 6.20 5.26 2.64
N LEU A 46 6.31 6.57 2.87
CA LEU A 46 6.79 7.14 4.14
C LEU A 46 5.89 6.77 5.31
N SER A 47 4.56 6.74 5.14
CA SER A 47 3.66 6.34 6.22
C SER A 47 3.94 4.92 6.73
N TYR A 48 4.27 3.97 5.83
CA TYR A 48 4.71 2.63 6.27
C TYR A 48 6.08 2.69 6.94
N LEU A 49 7.07 3.35 6.33
CA LEU A 49 8.45 3.36 6.84
C LEU A 49 8.54 4.07 8.21
N LEU A 50 7.87 5.21 8.36
CA LEU A 50 7.88 6.00 9.58
C LEU A 50 7.02 5.41 10.69
N THR A 51 6.07 4.52 10.39
CA THR A 51 5.33 3.75 11.43
C THR A 51 5.93 2.38 11.68
N SER A 52 7.01 2.02 11.00
CA SER A 52 7.59 0.68 11.08
C SER A 52 8.19 0.35 12.45
N TYR A 53 8.45 1.34 13.30
CA TYR A 53 8.88 1.14 14.68
C TYR A 53 7.76 0.66 15.62
N VAL A 54 6.50 0.74 15.19
CA VAL A 54 5.34 0.31 15.99
C VAL A 54 5.09 -1.19 15.76
N PRO A 55 4.90 -1.99 16.83
CA PRO A 55 4.49 -3.39 16.70
C PRO A 55 3.26 -3.56 15.82
N ILE A 56 3.20 -4.66 15.06
CA ILE A 56 2.15 -4.93 14.06
C ILE A 56 0.75 -4.86 14.68
N GLU A 57 0.62 -5.35 15.91
CA GLU A 57 -0.62 -5.44 16.66
C GLU A 57 -1.17 -4.06 17.06
N GLN A 58 -0.34 -3.01 17.02
CA GLN A 58 -0.64 -1.64 17.43
C GLN A 58 -0.59 -0.65 16.26
N ASN A 59 -0.13 -1.08 15.08
CA ASN A 59 0.08 -0.20 13.95
C ASN A 59 -1.25 0.06 13.19
N GLN A 60 -2.03 1.03 13.65
CA GLN A 60 -3.33 1.37 13.06
C GLN A 60 -3.24 1.71 11.57
N PHE A 61 -2.14 2.31 11.09
CA PHE A 61 -1.97 2.60 9.67
C PHE A 61 -1.88 1.32 8.85
N LEU A 62 -1.11 0.33 9.32
CA LEU A 62 -0.99 -0.97 8.67
C LEU A 62 -2.34 -1.68 8.60
N HIS A 63 -3.10 -1.71 9.69
CA HIS A 63 -4.44 -2.31 9.72
C HIS A 63 -5.39 -1.58 8.75
N ALA A 64 -5.50 -0.25 8.87
CA ALA A 64 -6.34 0.56 8.01
C ALA A 64 -6.02 0.41 6.51
N SER A 65 -4.75 0.11 6.17
CA SER A 65 -4.35 -0.07 4.79
C SER A 65 -5.02 -1.26 4.08
N VAL A 66 -5.44 -2.29 4.82
CA VAL A 66 -6.10 -3.47 4.25
C VAL A 66 -7.40 -3.11 3.53
N PRO A 67 -8.44 -2.59 4.22
CA PRO A 67 -9.68 -2.22 3.54
C PRO A 67 -9.48 -1.08 2.54
N VAL A 68 -8.57 -0.14 2.80
CA VAL A 68 -8.27 0.95 1.85
C VAL A 68 -7.82 0.39 0.52
N ARG A 69 -6.85 -0.53 0.49
CA ARG A 69 -6.37 -1.15 -0.75
C ARG A 69 -7.45 -1.93 -1.48
N ILE A 70 -8.26 -2.69 -0.76
CA ILE A 70 -9.35 -3.46 -1.35
C ILE A 70 -10.38 -2.52 -2.01
N ILE A 71 -10.73 -1.42 -1.34
CA ILE A 71 -11.63 -0.40 -1.88
C ILE A 71 -11.00 0.26 -3.11
N LEU A 72 -9.73 0.66 -3.05
CA LEU A 72 -9.02 1.28 -4.18
C LEU A 72 -8.94 0.34 -5.39
N ALA A 73 -8.63 -0.94 -5.18
CA ALA A 73 -8.66 -1.94 -6.23
C ALA A 73 -10.07 -2.11 -6.83
N THR A 74 -11.10 -2.06 -6.00
CA THR A 74 -12.51 -2.13 -6.45
C THR A 74 -12.88 -0.90 -7.28
N LEU A 75 -12.48 0.30 -6.86
CA LEU A 75 -12.69 1.54 -7.61
C LEU A 75 -11.95 1.51 -8.96
N ALA A 76 -10.70 1.03 -8.98
CA ALA A 76 -9.94 0.86 -10.20
C ALA A 76 -10.59 -0.15 -11.15
N ALA A 77 -11.11 -1.26 -10.63
CA ALA A 77 -11.86 -2.25 -11.39
C ALA A 77 -13.16 -1.68 -11.96
N ALA A 78 -13.90 -0.89 -11.18
CA ALA A 78 -15.11 -0.20 -11.63
C ALA A 78 -14.82 0.85 -12.71
N ARG A 79 -13.64 1.49 -12.68
CA ARG A 79 -13.20 2.47 -13.68
C ARG A 79 -12.74 1.82 -14.99
N LEU A 80 -12.27 0.57 -14.95
CA LEU A 80 -11.66 -0.13 -16.09
C LEU A 80 -12.52 -0.16 -17.37
N PRO A 81 -13.85 -0.40 -17.32
CA PRO A 81 -14.69 -0.46 -18.52
C PRO A 81 -14.72 0.86 -19.30
N THR A 82 -14.70 1.98 -18.58
CA THR A 82 -14.78 3.33 -19.14
C THR A 82 -13.41 3.96 -19.43
N ALA A 83 -12.31 3.26 -19.10
CA ALA A 83 -10.96 3.83 -19.18
C ALA A 83 -10.40 3.84 -20.61
N PRO A 84 -9.66 4.89 -21.02
CA PRO A 84 -8.92 4.92 -22.27
C PRO A 84 -7.95 3.74 -22.38
N GLN A 85 -7.74 3.21 -23.59
CA GLN A 85 -6.85 2.06 -23.81
C GLN A 85 -5.43 2.27 -23.27
N ALA A 86 -4.92 3.50 -23.36
CA ALA A 86 -3.61 3.88 -22.84
C ALA A 86 -3.49 3.69 -21.31
N GLU A 87 -4.59 3.81 -20.57
CA GLU A 87 -4.60 3.71 -19.10
C GLU A 87 -4.93 2.31 -18.59
N ARG A 88 -5.59 1.48 -19.41
CA ARG A 88 -6.08 0.16 -19.00
C ARG A 88 -5.00 -0.75 -18.43
N LYS A 89 -3.81 -0.78 -19.04
CA LYS A 89 -2.68 -1.57 -18.52
C LYS A 89 -2.30 -1.14 -17.10
N ASN A 90 -2.23 0.17 -16.86
CA ASN A 90 -1.87 0.71 -15.56
C ASN A 90 -2.97 0.44 -14.52
N LEU A 91 -4.25 0.54 -14.91
CA LEU A 91 -5.37 0.19 -14.05
C LEU A 91 -5.36 -1.30 -13.69
N ILE A 92 -5.09 -2.20 -14.62
CA ILE A 92 -4.99 -3.64 -14.34
C ILE A 92 -3.86 -3.92 -13.35
N ILE A 93 -2.69 -3.31 -13.56
CA ILE A 93 -1.56 -3.45 -12.62
C ILE A 93 -1.95 -2.94 -11.24
N LEU A 94 -2.62 -1.78 -11.14
CA LEU A 94 -3.07 -1.21 -9.88
C LEU A 94 -4.08 -2.13 -9.17
N ILE A 95 -5.08 -2.63 -9.90
CA ILE A 95 -6.09 -3.57 -9.37
C ILE A 95 -5.40 -4.78 -8.78
N LEU A 96 -4.52 -5.44 -9.55
CA LEU A 96 -3.82 -6.63 -9.11
C LEU A 96 -2.94 -6.34 -7.90
N TYR A 97 -2.19 -5.25 -7.95
CA TYR A 97 -1.25 -4.89 -6.90
C TYR A 97 -1.93 -4.55 -5.58
N ASP A 98 -2.95 -3.68 -5.58
CA ASP A 98 -3.67 -3.31 -4.37
C ASP A 98 -4.56 -4.43 -3.86
N PHE A 99 -5.21 -5.20 -4.75
CA PHE A 99 -6.00 -6.35 -4.33
C PHE A 99 -5.11 -7.41 -3.68
N LEU A 100 -4.03 -7.84 -4.35
CA LEU A 100 -3.10 -8.84 -3.79
C LEU A 100 -2.40 -8.31 -2.55
N GLY A 101 -2.01 -7.04 -2.53
CA GLY A 101 -1.39 -6.40 -1.36
C GLY A 101 -2.35 -6.34 -0.17
N GLY A 102 -3.59 -5.92 -0.39
CA GLY A 102 -4.63 -5.90 0.63
C GLY A 102 -4.94 -7.30 1.16
N VAL A 103 -5.06 -8.28 0.27
CA VAL A 103 -5.28 -9.70 0.62
C VAL A 103 -4.12 -10.28 1.41
N MET A 104 -2.89 -10.02 0.97
CA MET A 104 -1.69 -10.49 1.66
C MET A 104 -1.57 -9.88 3.06
N VAL A 105 -1.75 -8.57 3.20
CA VAL A 105 -1.67 -7.91 4.51
C VAL A 105 -2.82 -8.36 5.41
N GLY A 106 -4.05 -8.45 4.90
CA GLY A 106 -5.20 -8.95 5.66
C GLY A 106 -5.00 -10.39 6.15
N TYR A 107 -4.41 -11.24 5.30
CA TYR A 107 -4.02 -12.59 5.68
C TYR A 107 -2.94 -12.62 6.77
N ILE A 108 -1.90 -11.78 6.66
CA ILE A 108 -0.83 -11.69 7.67
C ILE A 108 -1.37 -11.20 9.01
N LEU A 109 -2.29 -10.23 9.00
CA LEU A 109 -2.90 -9.66 10.22
C LEU A 109 -4.01 -10.54 10.81
N GLY A 110 -4.57 -11.46 10.01
CA GLY A 110 -5.76 -12.22 10.38
C GLY A 110 -7.04 -11.37 10.50
N GLN A 111 -7.00 -10.11 10.03
CA GLN A 111 -8.11 -9.16 10.12
C GLN A 111 -8.23 -8.32 8.84
N TRP A 112 -9.46 -7.92 8.53
CA TRP A 112 -9.84 -7.28 7.26
C TRP A 112 -10.59 -5.96 7.42
N ASN A 113 -11.02 -5.66 8.63
CA ASN A 113 -11.87 -4.51 8.98
C ASN A 113 -11.08 -3.19 9.17
N GLY A 114 -9.75 -3.26 9.17
CA GLY A 114 -8.87 -2.12 9.41
C GLY A 114 -8.80 -1.64 10.85
N ARG A 115 -9.26 -2.45 11.81
CA ARG A 115 -9.18 -2.14 13.25
C ARG A 115 -8.01 -2.88 13.88
N LEU A 116 -7.53 -2.34 15.00
CA LEU A 116 -6.62 -3.08 15.87
C LEU A 116 -7.36 -4.26 16.52
N PRO A 117 -6.65 -5.34 16.87
CA PRO A 117 -7.20 -6.39 17.72
C PRO A 117 -7.76 -5.81 19.02
N GLY A 118 -9.03 -6.11 19.32
CA GLY A 118 -9.71 -5.67 20.55
C GLY A 118 -10.62 -4.44 20.43
N TYR A 119 -10.79 -3.87 19.22
CA TYR A 119 -11.70 -2.75 18.92
C TYR A 119 -12.70 -3.06 17.78
#